data_AF-A0A840QQK6-F1
#
_entry.id   AF-A0A840QQK6-F1
#
_cell.length_a   1.000
_cell.length_b   1.000
_cell.length_c   1.000
_cell.angle_alpha   90.00
_cell.angle_beta   90.00
_cell.angle_gamma   90.00
#
_symmetry.space_group_name_H-M   'P 1'
#
loop_
_entity.id
_entity.type
_entity.pdbx_description
1 polymer ?
#
loop_
_entity_poly.entity_id
_entity_poly.type
_entity_poly.pdbx_seq_one_letter_code
_entity_poly.pdbx_strand_id
1 'polypeptide(L)' 'MLLTKREKQLLIRVLKKEKRKKWFGSQEDPQLIEELIEKIEQSQRNEKMNEVKSSKL' A
#
# COMPACT_ATOMS: atom_id res chain seq x y z
N MET A 1 14.80 -4.37 3.69
CA MET A 1 14.24 -3.26 4.51
C MET A 1 12.74 -3.43 4.54
N LEU A 2 12.13 -3.59 5.72
CA LEU A 2 10.66 -3.63 5.85
C LEU A 2 10.16 -2.21 6.02
N LEU A 3 9.21 -1.77 5.19
CA LEU A 3 8.60 -0.44 5.35
C LEU A 3 7.83 -0.38 6.67
N THR A 4 7.94 0.72 7.39
CA THR A 4 7.12 1.00 8.56
C THR A 4 5.67 1.26 8.17
N LYS A 5 4.75 1.15 9.13
CA LYS A 5 3.33 1.47 8.92
C LYS A 5 3.12 2.87 8.35
N ARG A 6 3.87 3.87 8.83
CA ARG A 6 3.78 5.27 8.37
C ARG A 6 4.23 5.41 6.92
N GLU A 7 5.35 4.78 6.54
CA GLU A 7 5.85 4.79 5.16
C GLU A 7 4.88 4.12 4.19
N LYS A 8 4.30 2.97 4.59
CA LYS A 8 3.27 2.30 3.78
C LYS A 8 2.02 3.16 3.58
N GLN A 9 1.56 3.84 4.63
CA GLN A 9 0.42 4.77 4.52
C GLN A 9 0.73 5.97 3.61
N LEU A 10 1.95 6.50 3.69
CA LEU A 10 2.39 7.58 2.81
C LEU A 10 2.42 7.12 1.34
N LEU A 11 2.98 5.93 1.07
CA LEU A 11 3.00 5.31 -0.25
C LEU A 11 1.59 5.12 -0.82
N ILE A 12 0.65 4.56 -0.06
CA ILE A 12 -0.74 4.41 -0.49
C ILE A 12 -1.35 5.77 -0.86
N ARG A 13 -1.09 6.83 -0.07
CA ARG A 13 -1.59 8.18 -0.38
C ARG A 13 -1.00 8.75 -1.66
N VAL A 14 0.29 8.52 -1.92
CA VAL A 14 0.97 8.95 -3.15
C VAL A 14 0.40 8.19 -4.35
N LEU A 15 0.32 6.87 -4.28
CA LEU A 15 -0.24 6.02 -5.35
C LEU A 15 -1.71 6.39 -5.66
N LYS A 16 -2.53 6.66 -4.64
CA LYS A 16 -3.91 7.15 -4.83
C LYS A 16 -3.99 8.56 -5.42
N LYS A 17 -2.97 9.40 -5.22
CA LYS A 17 -2.86 10.71 -5.91
C LYS A 17 -2.44 10.53 -7.36
N GLU A 18 -1.47 9.67 -7.64
CA GLU A 18 -1.04 9.38 -9.01
C GLU A 18 -2.14 8.71 -9.83
N LYS A 19 -2.87 7.74 -9.26
CA LYS A 19 -4.09 7.16 -9.87
C LYS A 19 -5.11 8.24 -10.28
N ARG A 20 -5.27 9.29 -9.49
CA ARG A 20 -6.18 10.42 -9.79
C ARG A 20 -5.60 11.40 -10.81
N LYS A 21 -4.29 11.66 -10.76
CA LYS A 21 -3.58 12.50 -11.74
C LYS A 21 -3.50 11.86 -13.12
N LYS A 22 -3.62 10.54 -13.25
CA LYS A 22 -3.77 9.84 -14.55
C LYS A 22 -4.89 10.41 -15.42
N TRP A 23 -5.93 10.97 -14.82
CA TRP A 23 -6.99 11.64 -15.58
C TRP A 23 -6.48 12.88 -16.36
N PHE A 24 -5.29 13.37 -16.02
CA PHE A 24 -4.58 14.50 -16.63
C PHE A 24 -3.19 14.11 -17.19
N GLY A 25 -2.94 12.85 -17.60
CA GLY A 25 -1.85 12.52 -18.53
C GLY A 25 -0.57 11.86 -17.98
N SER A 26 -0.61 11.06 -16.91
CA SER A 26 0.57 10.30 -16.46
C SER A 26 0.80 9.01 -17.28
N GLN A 27 2.06 8.66 -17.56
CA GLN A 27 2.50 7.51 -18.38
C GLN A 27 2.29 6.10 -17.79
N GLU A 28 2.09 5.95 -16.47
CA GLU A 28 2.05 4.61 -15.88
C GLU A 28 0.73 3.86 -16.19
N ASP A 29 0.71 2.54 -16.00
CA ASP A 29 -0.51 1.73 -16.13
C ASP A 29 -1.39 1.84 -14.86
N PRO A 30 -2.68 2.24 -14.96
CA PRO A 30 -3.58 2.30 -13.81
C PRO A 30 -3.77 0.96 -13.10
N GLN A 31 -3.69 -0.16 -13.82
CA GLN A 31 -3.81 -1.51 -13.25
C GLN A 31 -2.62 -1.79 -12.34
N LEU A 32 -1.40 -1.45 -12.78
CA LEU A 32 -0.18 -1.62 -11.98
C LEU A 32 -0.21 -0.80 -10.69
N ILE A 33 -0.73 0.43 -10.73
CA ILE A 33 -0.90 1.25 -9.52
C ILE A 33 -1.88 0.59 -8.54
N GLU A 34 -2.96 0.01 -9.05
CA GLU A 34 -3.94 -0.69 -8.20
C GLU A 34 -3.34 -1.93 -7.54
N GLU A 35 -2.61 -2.74 -8.31
CA GLU A 35 -1.91 -3.91 -7.78
C GLU A 35 -0.91 -3.55 -6.68
N LEU A 36 -0.19 -2.43 -6.85
CA LEU A 36 0.74 -1.94 -5.83
C LEU A 36 0.00 -1.53 -4.54
N ILE A 37 -1.13 -0.84 -4.67
CA ILE A 37 -1.96 -0.46 -3.52
C ILE A 37 -2.44 -1.72 -2.78
N GLU A 38 -2.99 -2.71 -3.50
CA GLU A 38 -3.49 -3.95 -2.92
C GLU A 38 -2.39 -4.74 -2.20
N LYS A 39 -1.20 -4.85 -2.79
CA LYS A 39 -0.06 -5.55 -2.15
C LYS A 39 0.38 -4.85 -0.86
N ILE A 40 0.42 -3.52 -0.84
CA ILE A 40 0.80 -2.76 0.36
C ILE A 40 -0.27 -2.89 1.46
N GLU A 41 -1.56 -2.84 1.09
CA GLU A 41 -2.66 -3.04 2.02
C GLU A 41 -2.67 -4.47 2.58
N GLN A 42 -2.41 -5.49 1.74
CA GLN A 42 -2.26 -6.87 2.17
C GLN A 42 -1.09 -7.03 3.15
N SER A 43 0.05 -6.40 2.87
CA SER A 43 1.21 -6.41 3.77
C SER A 43 0.86 -5.83 5.15
N GLN A 44 0.09 -4.73 5.21
CA GLN A 44 -0.38 -4.17 6.48
C GLN A 44 -1.32 -5.11 7.24
N ARG A 45 -2.23 -5.82 6.53
CA ARG A 45 -3.11 -6.82 7.16
C ARG A 45 -2.32 -7.98 7.74
N ASN A 46 -1.33 -8.48 7.01
CA ASN A 46 -0.48 -9.59 7.45
C ASN A 46 0.32 -9.22 8.70
N GLU A 47 0.89 -8.02 8.76
CA GLU A 47 1.61 -7.52 9.94
C GLU A 47 0.70 -7.45 11.16
N LYS A 48 -0.50 -6.89 11.02
CA LYS A 48 -1.49 -6.84 12.10
C LYS A 48 -1.86 -8.24 12.61
N MET A 49 -2.05 -9.21 11.71
CA MET A 49 -2.38 -10.58 12.08
C MET A 49 -1.22 -11.27 12.83
N ASN A 50 0.02 -11.01 12.43
CA ASN A 50 1.20 -11.54 13.09
C ASN A 50 1.39 -10.94 14.49
N GLU A 51 1.15 -9.64 14.66
CA GLU A 51 1.14 -8.97 15.98
C GLU A 51 0.10 -9.60 16.92
N VAL A 52 -1.13 -9.83 16.45
CA VAL A 52 -2.22 -10.42 17.25
C VAL A 52 -1.95 -11.87 17.65
N LYS A 53 -1.31 -12.67 16.78
CA LYS A 53 -0.92 -14.04 17.12
C LYS A 53 0.19 -14.10 18.16
N SER A 54 1.15 -13.17 18.10
CA SER A 54 2.27 -13.13 19.04
C SER A 54 1.84 -12.76 20.46
N SER A 55 0.72 -12.07 20.65
CA SER A 55 0.22 -11.71 21.99
C SER A 55 -0.60 -12.80 22.69
N LYS A 56 -0.85 -13.93 22.01
CA LYS A 56 -1.69 -15.05 22.50
C LYS A 56 -0.87 -16.27 22.93
N LEU A 57 0.46 -16.16 23.00
CA LEU A 57 1.39 -17.17 23.50
C LEU A 57 2.01 -16.67 24.81
#